data_AF-K9X4X9-F1
#
_entry.id   AF-K9X4X9-F1
#
_cell.length_a   1.000
_cell.length_b   1.000
_cell.length_c   1.000
_cell.angle_alpha   90.00
_cell.angle_beta   90.00
_cell.angle_gamma   90.00
#
_symmetry.space_group_name_H-M   'P 1'
#
loop_
_entity.id
_entity.type
_entity.pdbx_description
1 polymer ?
#
loop_
_entity_poly.entity_id
_entity_poly.type
_entity_poly.pdbx_seq_one_letter_code
_entity_poly.pdbx_strand_id
1 'polypeptide(L)'
;MQYHIEDIVSLKSEKIITDLEELAEELEKLSKLNKRLRKYKKVEPGETWVSRWIASPIAYLFPPERREEWLGDLYEVNGEMLHKSYPRWQVNLNNLGKTVILIISALQIKLSDLLSFAKVSK
;
A
#
# COMPACT_ATOMS: atom_id res chain seq x y z
N MET A 1 46.64 -31.48 -6.02
CA MET A 1 45.25 -31.92 -6.33
C MET A 1 44.22 -31.12 -5.52
N GLN A 2 44.49 -30.80 -4.25
CA GLN A 2 43.59 -30.02 -3.38
C GLN A 2 43.38 -28.57 -3.85
N TYR A 3 44.45 -27.89 -4.29
CA TYR A 3 44.42 -26.53 -4.83
C TYR A 3 43.52 -26.35 -6.07
N HIS A 4 43.40 -27.36 -6.93
CA HIS A 4 42.56 -27.26 -8.13
C HIS A 4 41.06 -27.35 -7.84
N ILE A 5 40.68 -27.98 -6.72
CA ILE A 5 39.27 -28.11 -6.34
C ILE A 5 38.77 -26.78 -5.75
N GLU A 6 39.61 -26.09 -4.98
CA GLU A 6 39.28 -24.77 -4.41
C GLU A 6 39.08 -23.70 -5.50
N ASP A 7 39.92 -23.68 -6.53
CA ASP A 7 39.77 -22.76 -7.66
C ASP A 7 38.46 -22.99 -8.45
N ILE A 8 38.07 -24.25 -8.66
CA ILE A 8 36.83 -24.60 -9.37
C ILE A 8 35.59 -24.20 -8.56
N VAL A 9 35.65 -24.36 -7.23
CA VAL A 9 34.57 -23.95 -6.32
C VAL A 9 34.46 -22.43 -6.27
N SER A 10 35.61 -21.73 -6.21
CA SER A 10 35.67 -20.27 -6.24
C SER A 10 35.05 -19.69 -7.52
N LEU A 11 35.47 -20.19 -8.69
CA LEU A 11 34.94 -19.76 -10.00
C LEU A 11 33.43 -20.01 -10.15
N LYS A 12 32.92 -21.14 -9.63
CA LYS A 12 31.47 -21.40 -9.62
C LYS A 12 30.73 -20.44 -8.70
N SER A 13 31.30 -20.13 -7.54
CA SER A 13 30.67 -19.22 -6.57
C SER A 13 30.60 -17.79 -7.11
N GLU A 14 31.66 -17.31 -7.76
CA GLU A 14 31.74 -15.98 -8.36
C GLU A 14 30.71 -15.83 -9.48
N LYS A 15 30.61 -16.84 -10.35
CA LYS A 15 29.58 -16.87 -11.39
C LYS A 15 28.16 -16.81 -10.83
N ILE A 16 27.87 -17.58 -9.77
CA ILE A 16 26.56 -17.56 -9.12
C ILE A 16 26.24 -16.18 -8.52
N ILE A 17 27.24 -15.51 -7.93
CA ILE A 17 27.06 -14.17 -7.36
C ILE A 17 26.73 -13.17 -8.47
N THR A 18 27.47 -13.20 -9.58
CA THR A 18 27.20 -12.31 -10.73
C THR A 18 25.80 -12.56 -11.32
N ASP A 19 25.39 -13.82 -11.48
CA ASP A 19 24.05 -14.16 -11.98
C ASP A 19 22.95 -13.65 -11.02
N LEU A 20 23.19 -13.65 -9.71
CA LEU A 20 22.25 -13.14 -8.71
C LEU A 20 22.16 -11.61 -8.70
N GLU A 21 23.28 -10.92 -8.90
CA GLU A 21 23.31 -9.45 -9.00
C GLU A 21 22.54 -8.97 -10.24
N GLU A 22 22.71 -9.65 -11.37
CA GLU A 22 21.98 -9.34 -12.60
C GLU A 22 20.47 -9.51 -12.41
N LEU A 23 20.04 -10.61 -11.78
CA LEU A 23 18.62 -10.85 -11.44
C LEU A 23 18.06 -9.80 -10.49
N ALA A 24 18.84 -9.33 -9.50
CA ALA A 24 18.42 -8.29 -8.59
C ALA A 24 18.20 -6.95 -9.32
N GLU A 25 19.07 -6.63 -10.27
CA GLU A 25 18.96 -5.41 -11.08
C GLU A 25 17.73 -5.45 -12.02
N GLU A 26 17.45 -6.60 -12.62
CA GLU A 26 16.23 -6.81 -13.41
C GLU A 26 14.95 -6.68 -12.57
N LEU A 27 14.93 -7.27 -11.37
CA LEU A 27 13.81 -7.13 -10.44
C LEU A 27 13.57 -5.66 -10.04
N GLU A 28 14.63 -4.89 -9.84
CA GLU A 28 14.50 -3.46 -9.54
C GLU A 28 13.92 -2.68 -10.74
N LYS A 29 14.35 -3.00 -11.96
CA LYS A 29 13.79 -2.42 -13.19
C LYS A 29 12.31 -2.78 -13.34
N LEU A 30 11.94 -4.04 -13.14
CA LEU A 30 10.53 -4.49 -13.19
C LEU A 30 9.68 -3.82 -12.11
N SER A 31 10.20 -3.65 -10.90
CA SER A 31 9.56 -2.92 -9.81
C SER A 31 9.22 -1.48 -10.22
N LYS A 32 10.19 -0.73 -10.75
CA LYS A 32 10.00 0.65 -11.24
C LYS A 32 8.97 0.71 -12.36
N LEU A 33 8.99 -0.27 -13.27
CA LEU A 33 8.09 -0.34 -14.41
C LEU A 33 6.66 -0.67 -13.99
N ASN A 34 6.48 -1.61 -13.05
CA ASN A 34 5.19 -1.92 -12.43
C ASN A 34 4.61 -0.69 -11.72
N LYS A 35 5.45 0.07 -10.99
CA LYS A 35 5.05 1.35 -10.37
C LYS A 35 4.55 2.37 -11.38
N ARG A 36 5.17 2.44 -12.57
CA ARG A 36 4.71 3.31 -13.67
C ARG A 36 3.43 2.80 -14.32
N LEU A 37 3.30 1.49 -14.55
CA LEU A 37 2.10 0.88 -15.13
C LEU A 37 0.89 0.99 -14.20
N ARG A 38 1.08 1.01 -12.89
CA ARG A 38 0.01 1.32 -11.91
C ARG A 38 -0.68 2.65 -12.20
N LYS A 39 0.05 3.66 -12.70
CA LYS A 39 -0.52 4.96 -13.10
C LYS A 39 -1.52 4.85 -14.27
N TYR A 40 -1.34 3.83 -15.11
CA TYR A 40 -2.11 3.65 -16.36
C TYR A 40 -3.12 2.50 -16.28
N LYS A 41 -3.00 1.61 -15.28
CA LYS A 41 -4.01 0.58 -15.03
C LYS A 41 -5.27 1.29 -14.55
N LYS A 42 -6.32 1.31 -15.40
CA LYS A 42 -7.68 1.58 -14.92
C LYS A 42 -8.00 0.51 -13.88
N VAL A 43 -7.83 0.85 -12.62
CA VAL A 43 -8.34 0.06 -11.50
C VAL A 43 -9.85 0.04 -11.70
N GLU A 44 -10.44 -1.13 -11.94
CA GLU A 44 -11.87 -1.28 -11.70
C GLU A 44 -12.08 -0.77 -10.29
N PRO A 45 -12.81 0.34 -10.11
CA PRO A 45 -12.70 1.08 -8.88
C PRO A 45 -13.15 0.11 -7.79
N GLY A 46 -12.30 -0.10 -6.78
CA GLY A 46 -12.64 -0.80 -5.55
C GLY A 46 -13.66 0.03 -4.74
N GLU A 47 -14.64 0.58 -5.44
CA GLU A 47 -15.67 1.48 -4.96
C GLU A 47 -16.63 0.65 -4.14
N THR A 48 -16.53 0.81 -2.84
CA THR A 48 -17.51 0.34 -1.90
C THR A 48 -18.46 1.48 -1.54
N TRP A 49 -19.56 1.12 -0.90
CA TRP A 49 -20.52 2.11 -0.42
C TRP A 49 -19.84 3.16 0.48
N VAL A 50 -18.97 2.73 1.39
CA VAL A 50 -18.26 3.66 2.29
C VAL A 50 -17.26 4.53 1.52
N SER A 51 -16.52 3.98 0.55
CA SER A 51 -15.57 4.82 -0.22
C SER A 51 -16.29 5.89 -1.04
N ARG A 52 -17.48 5.57 -1.56
CA ARG A 52 -18.29 6.48 -2.38
C ARG A 52 -18.95 7.58 -1.55
N TRP A 53 -19.61 7.20 -0.44
CA TRP A 53 -20.51 8.11 0.29
C TRP A 53 -19.89 8.74 1.53
N ILE A 54 -18.76 8.23 2.02
CA ILE A 54 -18.11 8.74 3.23
C ILE A 54 -16.68 9.19 2.92
N ALA A 55 -15.83 8.26 2.46
CA ALA A 55 -14.41 8.53 2.27
C ALA A 55 -14.16 9.61 1.20
N SER A 56 -14.80 9.49 0.04
CA SER A 56 -14.65 10.45 -1.06
C SER A 56 -15.06 11.86 -0.65
N PRO A 57 -16.29 12.11 -0.13
CA PRO A 57 -16.67 13.44 0.36
C PRO A 57 -15.68 14.05 1.35
N ILE A 58 -15.17 13.26 2.29
CA ILE A 58 -14.18 13.71 3.26
C ILE A 58 -12.85 14.03 2.58
N ALA A 59 -12.39 13.19 1.65
CA ALA A 59 -11.17 13.42 0.88
C ALA A 59 -11.25 14.70 0.01
N TYR A 60 -12.45 15.08 -0.48
CA TYR A 60 -12.65 16.32 -1.24
C TYR A 60 -12.48 17.60 -0.42
N LEU A 61 -12.38 17.51 0.91
CA LEU A 61 -12.02 18.65 1.77
C LEU A 61 -10.52 18.97 1.75
N PHE A 62 -9.70 18.10 1.16
CA PHE A 62 -8.24 18.24 1.10
C PHE A 62 -7.75 18.78 -0.26
N PRO A 63 -6.53 19.34 -0.31
CA PRO A 63 -5.90 19.75 -1.57
C PRO A 63 -5.87 18.61 -2.60
N PRO A 64 -5.98 18.92 -3.91
CA PRO A 64 -6.10 17.92 -4.97
C PRO A 64 -5.04 16.82 -4.91
N GLU A 65 -3.78 17.16 -4.64
CA GLU A 65 -2.66 16.24 -4.64
C GLU A 65 -2.80 15.19 -3.53
N ARG A 66 -3.11 15.61 -2.30
CA ARG A 66 -3.30 14.70 -1.16
C ARG A 66 -4.56 13.86 -1.31
N ARG A 67 -5.61 14.45 -1.87
CA ARG A 67 -6.88 13.76 -2.15
C ARG A 67 -6.66 12.61 -3.12
N GLU A 68 -5.96 12.86 -4.23
CA GLU A 68 -5.71 11.86 -5.27
C GLU A 68 -4.82 10.72 -4.75
N GLU A 69 -3.76 11.06 -4.01
CA GLU A 69 -2.91 10.07 -3.36
C GLU A 69 -3.71 9.20 -2.39
N TRP A 70 -4.46 9.81 -1.48
CA TRP A 70 -5.19 9.09 -0.45
C TRP A 70 -6.33 8.22 -1.02
N LEU A 71 -7.09 8.73 -2.00
CA LEU A 71 -8.14 7.94 -2.66
C LEU A 71 -7.53 6.82 -3.50
N GLY A 72 -6.39 7.06 -4.14
CA GLY A 72 -5.63 6.02 -4.84
C GLY A 72 -5.28 4.86 -3.90
N ASP A 73 -4.68 5.16 -2.76
CA ASP A 73 -4.33 4.17 -1.73
C ASP A 73 -5.56 3.42 -1.20
N LEU A 74 -6.66 4.14 -0.96
CA LEU A 74 -7.91 3.54 -0.48
C LEU A 74 -8.46 2.52 -1.48
N TYR A 75 -8.50 2.88 -2.78
CA TYR A 75 -9.00 2.00 -3.83
C TYR A 75 -8.07 0.83 -4.11
N GLU A 76 -6.75 1.01 -4.00
CA GLU A 76 -5.78 -0.09 -4.10
C GLU A 76 -6.04 -1.13 -3.00
N VAL A 77 -6.15 -0.70 -1.74
CA VAL A 77 -6.44 -1.61 -0.62
C VAL A 77 -7.78 -2.32 -0.82
N ASN A 78 -8.82 -1.62 -1.30
CA ASN A 78 -10.11 -2.26 -1.57
C ASN A 78 -10.00 -3.30 -2.68
N GLY A 79 -9.30 -2.99 -3.76
CA GLY A 79 -9.04 -3.92 -4.86
C GLY A 79 -8.33 -5.17 -4.37
N GLU A 80 -7.29 -5.02 -3.54
CA GLU A 80 -6.56 -6.15 -2.95
C GLU A 80 -7.44 -7.00 -2.02
N MET A 81 -8.23 -6.37 -1.15
CA MET A 81 -9.14 -7.08 -0.25
C MET A 81 -10.22 -7.84 -1.04
N LEU A 82 -10.81 -7.22 -2.06
CA LEU A 82 -11.80 -7.86 -2.92
C LEU A 82 -11.19 -9.02 -3.73
N HIS A 83 -9.95 -8.85 -4.23
CA HIS A 83 -9.21 -9.92 -4.91
C HIS A 83 -8.93 -11.11 -3.98
N LYS A 84 -8.68 -10.86 -2.68
CA LYS A 84 -8.53 -11.90 -1.65
C LYS A 84 -9.87 -12.43 -1.12
N SER A 85 -10.99 -12.13 -1.79
CA SER A 85 -12.33 -12.59 -1.43
C SER A 85 -12.81 -12.16 -0.03
N TYR A 86 -12.34 -11.01 0.46
CA TYR A 86 -12.85 -10.46 1.71
C TYR A 86 -14.34 -10.08 1.56
N PRO A 87 -15.18 -10.35 2.58
CA PRO A 87 -16.56 -9.88 2.60
C PRO A 87 -16.65 -8.36 2.45
N ARG A 88 -17.62 -7.87 1.67
CA ARG A 88 -17.81 -6.42 1.42
C ARG A 88 -18.00 -5.60 2.70
N TRP A 89 -18.59 -6.18 3.74
CA TRP A 89 -18.74 -5.49 5.03
C TRP A 89 -17.39 -5.23 5.70
N GLN A 90 -16.41 -6.12 5.57
CA GLN A 90 -15.06 -5.93 6.10
C GLN A 90 -14.32 -4.83 5.34
N VAL A 91 -14.48 -4.80 4.01
CA VAL A 91 -13.90 -3.73 3.18
C VAL A 91 -14.50 -2.37 3.54
N ASN A 92 -15.83 -2.30 3.73
CA ASN A 92 -16.49 -1.08 4.21
C ASN A 92 -16.01 -0.64 5.60
N LEU A 93 -15.82 -1.57 6.54
CA LEU A 93 -15.31 -1.28 7.88
C LEU A 93 -13.87 -0.73 7.83
N ASN A 94 -13.02 -1.32 6.99
CA ASN A 94 -11.66 -0.85 6.75
C ASN A 94 -11.66 0.58 6.18
N ASN A 95 -12.56 0.88 5.23
CA ASN A 95 -12.68 2.23 4.67
C ASN A 95 -13.13 3.25 5.72
N LEU A 96 -14.07 2.86 6.59
CA LEU A 96 -14.52 3.72 7.67
C LEU A 96 -13.35 4.04 8.62
N GLY A 97 -12.59 3.03 9.03
CA GLY A 97 -11.41 3.19 9.88
C GLY A 97 -10.34 4.11 9.26
N LYS A 98 -9.98 3.88 7.98
CA LYS A 98 -9.03 4.75 7.26
C LYS A 98 -9.51 6.20 7.18
N THR A 99 -10.81 6.40 6.98
CA THR A 99 -11.40 7.74 6.91
C THR A 99 -11.38 8.44 8.28
N VAL A 100 -11.64 7.71 9.37
CA VAL A 100 -11.49 8.24 10.73
C VAL A 100 -10.05 8.65 11.01
N ILE A 101 -9.07 7.81 10.63
CA ILE A 101 -7.65 8.15 10.77
C ILE A 101 -7.33 9.43 9.99
N LEU A 102 -7.80 9.55 8.74
CA LEU A 102 -7.63 10.77 7.95
C LEU A 102 -8.16 12.02 8.68
N ILE A 103 -9.37 11.95 9.25
CA ILE A 103 -9.95 13.07 10.02
C ILE A 103 -9.08 13.41 11.24
N ILE A 104 -8.69 12.41 12.03
CA ILE A 104 -7.88 12.62 13.24
C ILE A 104 -6.53 13.26 12.88
N SER A 105 -5.87 12.73 11.84
CA SER A 105 -4.60 13.27 11.33
C SER A 105 -4.75 14.68 10.79
N ALA A 106 -5.83 14.99 10.09
CA ALA A 106 -6.11 16.31 9.55
C ALA A 106 -6.37 17.35 10.63
N LEU A 107 -7.12 16.98 11.67
CA LEU A 107 -7.44 17.84 12.79
C LEU A 107 -6.33 17.89 13.86
N GLN A 108 -5.23 17.15 13.65
CA GLN A 108 -4.13 16.98 14.61
C GLN A 108 -4.61 16.58 16.03
N ILE A 109 -5.76 15.90 16.12
CA ILE A 109 -6.36 15.51 17.39
C ILE A 109 -5.50 14.42 18.00
N LYS A 110 -5.03 14.62 19.24
CA LYS A 110 -4.31 13.57 19.96
C LYS A 110 -5.32 12.52 20.41
N LEU A 111 -4.95 11.24 20.35
CA LEU A 111 -5.79 10.13 20.83
C LEU A 111 -6.22 10.31 22.30
N SER A 112 -5.41 11.00 23.11
CA SER A 112 -5.74 11.39 24.48
C SER A 112 -6.99 12.26 24.58
N ASP A 113 -7.18 13.15 23.61
CA ASP A 113 -8.28 14.10 23.59
C ASP A 113 -9.58 13.39 23.19
N LEU A 114 -9.51 12.40 22.30
CA LEU A 114 -10.66 11.56 21.96
C LEU A 114 -11.14 10.70 23.14
N LEU A 115 -10.19 10.11 23.88
CA LEU A 115 -10.51 9.31 25.06
C LEU A 115 -11.10 10.16 26.20
N SER A 116 -10.67 11.42 26.34
CA SER A 116 -11.26 12.33 27.33
C SER A 116 -12.69 12.73 26.94
N PHE A 117 -12.97 13.02 25.66
CA PHE A 117 -14.32 13.27 25.18
C PHE A 117 -15.28 12.08 25.40
N ALA A 118 -14.83 10.86 25.11
CA ALA A 118 -15.62 9.65 25.33
C ALA A 118 -15.92 9.38 26.82
N LYS A 119 -15.06 9.85 27.73
CA LYS A 119 -15.21 9.70 29.18
C LYS A 119 -16.14 10.74 29.79
N VAL A 120 -16.24 11.93 29.20
CA VAL A 120 -17.12 13.03 29.66
C VAL A 120 -18.58 12.80 29.21
N SER A 121 -18.83 11.98 28.19
CA SER A 121 -20.17 11.66 27.69
C SER A 121 -20.90 10.54 28.46
N LYS A 122 -20.37 10.08 29.61
CA LYS A 122 -21.02 9.14 30.54
C LYS A 122 -21.45 9.87 31.79
#